data_AF-A0A537J293-F1
#
_entry.id   AF-A0A537J293-F1
#
_cell.length_a   1.000
_cell.length_b   1.000
_cell.length_c   1.000
_cell.angle_alpha   90.00
_cell.angle_beta   90.00
_cell.angle_gamma   90.00
#
_symmetry.space_group_name_H-M   'P 1'
#
loop_
_entity.id
_entity.type
_entity.pdbx_description
1 polymer ?
#
loop_
_entity_poly.entity_id
_entity_poly.type
_entity_poly.pdbx_seq_one_letter_code
_entity_poly.pdbx_strand_id
1 'polypeptide(L)'
;MVEEARKEKTQVAIVQKVTDEPDEPNEHWKITTKNSDIIDCLREGFQIVAGTSFMWARQELFEAVDFLFVDEAGQLSLIDTVALSHAAK
;
A
#
# COMPACT_ATOMS: atom_id res chain seq x y z
N MET A 1 7.31 14.03 -3.30
CA MET A 1 7.77 12.64 -3.07
C MET A 1 7.99 11.84 -4.35
N VAL A 2 7.27 12.13 -5.44
CA VAL A 2 7.47 11.47 -6.75
C VAL A 2 8.71 12.01 -7.51
N GLU A 3 9.10 13.27 -7.29
CA GLU A 3 10.21 13.90 -8.05
C GLU A 3 11.62 13.39 -7.68
N GLU A 4 11.87 13.02 -6.42
CA GLU A 4 13.22 12.67 -5.95
C GLU A 4 13.61 11.22 -6.29
N ALA A 5 12.64 10.34 -6.54
CA ALA A 5 12.87 8.94 -6.91
C ALA A 5 13.54 8.79 -8.31
N ARG A 6 13.55 9.86 -9.11
CA ARG A 6 14.10 9.86 -10.47
C ARG A 6 15.64 9.92 -10.51
N LYS A 7 16.30 10.17 -9.37
CA LYS A 7 17.76 10.35 -9.29
C LYS A 7 18.59 9.06 -9.34
N GLU A 8 18.01 7.87 -9.12
CA GLU A 8 18.79 6.62 -9.04
C GLU A 8 18.39 5.49 -10.03
N LYS A 9 17.53 5.74 -11.03
CA LYS A 9 17.09 4.72 -12.02
C LYS A 9 16.45 3.45 -11.44
N THR A 10 16.03 3.44 -10.18
CA THR A 10 15.23 2.34 -9.65
C THR A 10 13.80 2.49 -10.17
N GLN A 11 13.38 1.62 -11.09
CA GLN A 11 11.97 1.49 -11.45
C GLN A 11 11.24 0.90 -10.25
N VAL A 12 10.52 1.75 -9.51
CA VAL A 12 9.69 1.33 -8.39
C VAL A 12 8.31 1.00 -8.93
N ALA A 13 7.88 -0.25 -8.72
CA ALA A 13 6.53 -0.68 -9.02
C ALA A 13 5.62 -0.40 -7.81
N ILE A 14 4.57 0.37 -8.08
CA ILE A 14 3.64 0.88 -7.06
C ILE A 14 2.23 0.39 -7.40
N VAL A 15 1.51 -0.09 -6.38
CA VAL A 15 0.09 -0.44 -6.47
C VAL A 15 -0.71 0.27 -5.39
N GLN A 16 -1.88 0.78 -5.75
CA GLN A 16 -2.80 1.45 -4.83
C GLN A 16 -4.16 0.77 -4.83
N LYS A 17 -4.63 0.39 -3.64
CA LYS A 17 -6.00 -0.04 -3.39
C LYS A 17 -6.89 1.19 -3.18
N VAL A 18 -7.86 1.36 -4.06
CA VAL A 18 -8.91 2.39 -3.95
C VAL A 18 -10.27 1.74 -3.75
N THR A 19 -11.23 2.47 -3.18
CA THR A 19 -12.62 1.99 -3.08
C THR A 19 -13.31 2.09 -4.44
N ASP A 20 -13.16 3.23 -5.09
CA ASP A 20 -13.77 3.55 -6.38
C ASP A 20 -12.69 3.80 -7.43
N GLU A 21 -12.98 3.43 -8.67
CA GLU A 21 -12.07 3.72 -9.78
C GLU A 21 -12.01 5.24 -10.02
N PRO A 22 -10.81 5.81 -10.20
CA PRO A 22 -10.68 7.23 -10.47
C PRO A 22 -11.24 7.57 -11.85
N ASP A 23 -11.78 8.78 -11.98
CA ASP A 23 -12.30 9.30 -13.26
C ASP A 23 -11.20 9.43 -14.33
N GLU A 24 -9.94 9.64 -13.91
CA GLU A 24 -8.78 9.70 -14.78
C GLU A 24 -7.82 8.53 -14.53
N PRO A 25 -7.33 7.87 -15.60
CA PRO A 25 -6.38 6.78 -15.48
C PRO A 25 -5.03 7.28 -14.95
N ASN A 26 -4.42 6.51 -14.06
CA ASN A 26 -3.09 6.82 -13.55
C ASN A 26 -2.01 6.12 -14.38
N GLU A 27 -1.07 6.89 -14.93
CA GLU A 27 0.02 6.36 -15.75
C GLU A 27 1.27 5.97 -14.93
N HIS A 28 1.32 6.33 -13.66
CA HIS A 28 2.50 6.23 -12.81
C HIS A 28 2.47 5.03 -11.85
N TRP A 29 1.28 4.57 -11.46
CA TRP A 29 1.12 3.40 -10.59
C TRP A 29 -0.15 2.62 -10.92
N LYS A 30 -0.14 1.33 -10.56
CA LYS A 30 -1.29 0.45 -10.75
C LYS A 30 -2.37 0.78 -9.73
N ILE A 31 -3.60 0.94 -10.20
CA ILE A 31 -4.77 1.13 -9.33
C ILE A 31 -5.62 -0.13 -9.37
N THR A 32 -6.09 -0.58 -8.21
CA THR A 32 -7.02 -1.71 -8.11
C THR A 32 -8.11 -1.43 -7.08
N THR A 33 -9.29 -2.02 -7.33
CA THR A 33 -10.42 -2.05 -6.40
C THR A 33 -10.51 -3.38 -5.64
N LYS A 34 -9.57 -4.32 -5.84
CA LYS A 34 -9.59 -5.66 -5.23
C LYS A 34 -8.39 -5.89 -4.33
N ASN A 35 -8.62 -6.54 -3.19
CA ASN A 35 -7.52 -6.87 -2.25
C ASN A 35 -6.69 -8.06 -2.76
N SER A 36 -7.30 -8.99 -3.50
CA SER A 36 -6.59 -10.11 -4.14
C SER A 36 -5.44 -9.62 -5.01
N ASP A 37 -5.70 -8.56 -5.78
CA ASP A 37 -4.73 -7.99 -6.71
C ASP A 37 -3.52 -7.39 -5.98
N ILE A 38 -3.71 -6.91 -4.74
CA ILE A 38 -2.60 -6.42 -3.90
C ILE A 38 -1.64 -7.55 -3.54
N ILE A 39 -2.19 -8.70 -3.15
CA ILE A 39 -1.38 -9.88 -2.81
C ILE A 39 -0.63 -10.38 -4.04
N ASP A 40 -1.29 -10.40 -5.19
CA ASP A 40 -0.65 -10.79 -6.44
C ASP A 40 0.45 -9.80 -6.85
N CYS A 41 0.24 -8.49 -6.69
CA CYS A 41 1.27 -7.48 -6.92
C CYS A 41 2.47 -7.65 -5.97
N LEU A 42 2.23 -7.93 -4.69
CA LEU A 42 3.31 -8.21 -3.73
C LEU A 42 4.14 -9.43 -4.17
N ARG A 43 3.49 -10.49 -4.67
CA ARG A 43 4.16 -11.67 -5.23
C ARG A 43 4.92 -11.38 -6.52
N GLU A 44 4.40 -10.49 -7.36
CA GLU A 44 5.04 -10.00 -8.59
C GLU A 44 6.22 -9.07 -8.29
N GLY A 45 6.45 -8.72 -7.02
CA GLY A 45 7.59 -7.93 -6.57
C GLY A 45 7.33 -6.43 -6.59
N PHE A 46 6.08 -5.97 -6.50
CA PHE A 46 5.79 -4.55 -6.28
C PHE A 46 6.39 -4.09 -4.95
N GLN A 47 7.11 -2.97 -4.96
CA GLN A 47 7.83 -2.48 -3.77
C GLN A 47 6.97 -1.59 -2.88
N ILE A 48 5.96 -0.92 -3.44
CA ILE A 48 5.12 0.01 -2.69
C ILE A 48 3.66 -0.38 -2.87
N VAL A 49 2.98 -0.54 -1.74
CA VAL A 49 1.55 -0.78 -1.67
C VAL A 49 0.91 0.37 -0.88
N ALA A 50 -0.12 0.99 -1.44
CA ALA A 50 -0.90 2.02 -0.78
C ALA A 50 -2.35 1.54 -0.61
N GLY A 51 -2.93 1.82 0.56
CA GLY A 51 -4.30 1.43 0.87
C GLY A 51 -4.72 1.94 2.24
N THR A 52 -6.01 1.77 2.56
CA THR A 52 -6.58 2.21 3.83
C THR A 52 -6.16 1.31 4.99
N SER A 53 -6.29 1.78 6.23
CA SER A 53 -6.04 0.99 7.45
C SER A 53 -6.82 -0.34 7.46
N PHE A 54 -8.06 -0.34 6.97
CA PHE A 54 -8.88 -1.55 6.85
C PHE A 54 -8.30 -2.61 5.91
N MET A 55 -7.55 -2.20 4.88
CA MET A 55 -6.85 -3.14 4.02
C MET A 55 -5.76 -3.85 4.81
N TRP A 56 -4.94 -3.07 5.53
CA TRP A 56 -3.78 -3.57 6.29
C TRP A 56 -4.14 -4.48 7.46
N ALA A 57 -5.34 -4.34 8.04
CA ALA A 57 -5.84 -5.21 9.10
C ALA A 57 -6.23 -6.64 8.65
N ARG A 58 -6.11 -6.96 7.35
CA ARG A 58 -6.47 -8.27 6.82
C ARG A 58 -5.39 -9.31 7.08
N GLN A 59 -5.80 -10.50 7.51
CA GLN A 59 -4.88 -11.63 7.77
C GLN A 59 -4.01 -12.01 6.57
N GLU A 60 -4.50 -11.81 5.35
CA GLU A 60 -3.75 -12.05 4.11
C GLU A 60 -2.47 -11.21 3.99
N LEU A 61 -2.39 -10.09 4.71
CA LEU A 61 -1.25 -9.18 4.73
C LEU A 61 -0.35 -9.37 5.95
N PHE A 62 -0.58 -10.39 6.79
CA PHE A 62 0.27 -10.67 7.95
C PHE A 62 1.73 -10.84 7.53
N GLU A 63 2.62 -10.04 8.12
CA GLU A 63 4.06 -9.99 7.80
C GLU A 63 4.37 -9.82 6.29
N ALA A 64 3.45 -9.22 5.53
CA ALA A 64 3.57 -9.10 4.08
C ALA A 64 4.53 -8.00 3.62
N VAL A 65 4.82 -7.02 4.48
CA VAL A 65 5.76 -5.93 4.20
C VAL A 65 6.83 -5.83 5.28
N ASP A 66 7.99 -5.32 4.91
CA ASP A 66 9.06 -5.06 5.89
C ASP A 66 8.85 -3.73 6.63
N PHE A 67 8.16 -2.77 6.00
CA PHE A 67 7.88 -1.46 6.58
C PHE A 67 6.44 -1.03 6.30
N LEU A 68 5.77 -0.48 7.32
CA LEU A 68 4.44 0.10 7.22
C LEU A 68 4.49 1.57 7.64
N PHE A 69 4.17 2.45 6.70
CA PHE A 69 4.06 3.89 6.95
C PHE A 69 2.59 4.26 7.16
N VAL A 70 2.31 4.97 8.25
CA VAL A 70 0.97 5.50 8.55
C VAL A 70 1.04 7.02 8.42
N ASP A 71 0.37 7.55 7.41
CA ASP A 71 0.18 9.00 7.28
C ASP A 71 -0.90 9.48 8.27
N GLU A 72 -0.77 10.72 8.73
CA GLU A 72 -1.69 11.33 9.71
C GLU A 72 -1.92 10.47 10.97
N ALA A 73 -0.89 9.75 11.44
CA ALA A 73 -1.00 8.78 12.54
C ALA A 73 -1.62 9.33 13.84
N GLY A 74 -1.59 10.66 14.06
CA GLY A 74 -2.27 11.32 15.17
C GLY A 74 -3.80 11.25 15.13
N GLN A 75 -4.39 10.92 13.98
CA GLN A 75 -5.83 10.72 13.80
C GLN A 75 -6.25 9.26 13.98
N LEU A 76 -5.29 8.32 14.05
CA LEU A 76 -5.57 6.89 14.18
C LEU A 76 -5.70 6.50 15.66
N SER A 77 -6.71 5.70 16.01
CA SER A 77 -6.84 5.19 17.37
C SER A 77 -5.74 4.17 17.66
N LEU A 78 -5.31 4.04 18.93
CA LEU A 78 -4.30 3.05 19.31
C LEU A 78 -4.72 1.62 18.94
N ILE A 79 -6.02 1.31 19.04
CA ILE A 79 -6.57 0.00 18.68
C ILE A 79 -6.42 -0.25 17.18
N ASP A 80 -6.73 0.74 16.34
CA ASP A 80 -6.58 0.61 14.89
C ASP A 80 -5.10 0.45 14.51
N THR A 81 -4.18 1.17 15.16
CA THR A 81 -2.73 1.03 14.96
C THR A 81 -2.25 -0.39 15.27
N VAL A 82 -2.70 -0.98 16.39
CA VAL A 82 -2.36 -2.36 16.76
C VAL A 82 -2.98 -3.35 15.78
N ALA A 83 -4.21 -3.08 15.31
CA ALA A 83 -4.90 -3.95 14.37
C ALA A 83 -4.21 -4.02 13.00
N LEU A 84 -3.51 -2.96 12.55
CA LEU A 84 -2.77 -2.94 11.28
C LEU A 84 -1.28 -3.27 11.40
N SER A 85 -0.68 -3.19 12.60
CA SER A 85 0.77 -3.37 12.76
C SER A 85 1.24 -4.77 12.39
N HIS A 86 0.36 -5.77 12.47
CA HIS A 86 0.64 -7.16 12.09
C HIS A 86 1.02 -7.34 10.62
N ALA A 87 0.78 -6.34 9.76
CA ALA A 87 1.17 -6.41 8.36
C ALA A 87 2.67 -6.19 8.13
N ALA A 88 3.33 -5.51 9.08
CA ALA A 88 4.78 -5.35 9.10
C ALA A 88 5.45 -6.44 9.94
N LYS A 89 6.67 -6.81 9.57
CA LYS A 89 7.54 -7.71 10.35
C LYS A 89 8.21 -7.03 11.54
#